data_AF-A0A2M8ESW5-F1
#
_entry.id   AF-A0A2M8ESW5-F1
#
_cell.length_a   1.000
_cell.length_b   1.000
_cell.length_c   1.000
_cell.angle_alpha   90.00
_cell.angle_beta   90.00
_cell.angle_gamma   90.00
#
_symmetry.space_group_name_H-M   'P 1'
#
loop_
_entity.id
_entity.type
_entity.pdbx_description
1 polymer ?
#
loop_
_entity_poly.entity_id
_entity_poly.type
_entity_poly.pdbx_seq_one_letter_code
_entity_poly.pdbx_strand_id
1 'polypeptide(L)' 'TIDAEVVRRVFRVQIANQPAVRPRPVQSQQVQTNIDRQDKMGLAPGKKKIGRNDPCPCGATKPDGTPKKYKHCCYPKYG' A
#
# COMPACT_ATOMS: atom_id res chain seq x y z
N THR A 1 -48.81 -13.07 -34.73
CA THR A 1 -49.04 -13.68 -33.39
C THR A 1 -47.70 -14.11 -32.84
N ILE A 2 -47.46 -13.98 -31.54
CA ILE A 2 -46.18 -14.38 -30.93
C ILE A 2 -46.27 -15.87 -30.56
N ASP A 3 -45.24 -16.65 -30.91
CA ASP A 3 -45.21 -18.09 -30.65
C ASP A 3 -45.13 -18.42 -29.16
N ALA A 4 -45.91 -19.43 -28.73
CA ALA A 4 -45.96 -19.87 -27.33
C ALA A 4 -44.61 -20.39 -26.81
N GLU A 5 -43.72 -20.82 -27.70
CA GLU A 5 -42.35 -21.17 -27.33
C GLU A 5 -41.51 -19.95 -26.93
N VAL A 6 -41.64 -18.84 -27.66
CA VAL A 6 -40.92 -17.60 -27.37
C VAL A 6 -41.33 -17.06 -26.01
N VAL A 7 -42.64 -17.06 -25.71
CA VAL A 7 -43.17 -16.62 -24.41
C VAL A 7 -42.60 -17.46 -23.26
N ARG A 8 -42.55 -18.79 -23.42
CA ARG A 8 -42.00 -19.70 -22.41
C ARG A 8 -40.51 -19.50 -22.16
N ARG A 9 -39.74 -19.19 -23.22
CA ARG A 9 -38.29 -18.91 -23.11
C ARG A 9 -38.05 -17.60 -22.38
N VAL A 10 -38.75 -16.52 -22.74
CA VAL A 10 -38.61 -15.22 -22.09
C VAL A 10 -38.95 -15.30 -20.59
N PHE A 11 -40.00 -16.04 -20.22
CA PHE A 11 -40.40 -16.20 -18.81
C PHE A 11 -39.41 -17.01 -17.97
N ARG A 12 -38.54 -17.80 -18.58
CA ARG A 12 -37.56 -18.66 -17.88
C ARG A 12 -36.16 -18.07 -17.83
N VAL A 13 -35.87 -17.03 -18.61
CA VAL A 13 -34.56 -16.38 -18.56
C VAL A 13 -34.46 -15.57 -17.27
N GLN A 14 -33.64 -16.06 -16.35
CA GLN A 14 -33.16 -15.29 -15.21
C GLN A 14 -31.83 -14.65 -15.62
N ILE A 15 -31.75 -13.32 -15.54
CA ILE A 15 -30.47 -12.62 -15.71
C ILE A 15 -29.64 -12.94 -14.46
N ALA A 16 -28.58 -13.73 -14.64
CA ALA A 16 -27.65 -14.03 -13.56
C ALA A 16 -26.97 -12.73 -13.11
N ASN A 17 -27.36 -12.21 -11.94
CA ASN A 17 -26.68 -11.09 -11.32
C ASN A 17 -25.35 -11.63 -10.78
N GLN A 18 -24.27 -11.54 -11.57
CA GLN A 18 -22.95 -11.95 -11.11
C GLN A 18 -22.62 -11.15 -9.84
N PRO A 19 -22.31 -11.80 -8.71
CA PRO A 19 -21.91 -11.07 -7.52
C PRO A 19 -20.67 -10.27 -7.88
N ALA A 20 -20.75 -8.95 -7.73
CA ALA A 20 -19.60 -8.08 -7.88
C ALA A 20 -18.47 -8.67 -7.04
N VAL A 21 -17.39 -9.09 -7.71
CA VAL A 21 -16.21 -9.65 -7.07
C VAL A 21 -15.70 -8.57 -6.13
N ARG A 22 -16.02 -8.70 -4.84
CA ARG A 22 -15.49 -7.82 -3.81
C ARG A 22 -13.96 -7.98 -3.88
N PRO A 23 -13.19 -6.91 -4.16
CA PRO A 23 -11.75 -7.01 -4.04
C PRO A 23 -11.48 -7.44 -2.60
N ARG A 24 -10.89 -8.62 -2.43
CA ARG A 24 -10.44 -9.07 -1.12
C ARG A 24 -9.45 -8.03 -0.61
N PRO A 25 -9.58 -7.54 0.63
CA PRO A 25 -8.52 -6.71 1.21
C PRO A 25 -7.25 -7.54 1.16
N VAL A 26 -6.26 -7.06 0.42
CA VAL A 26 -4.94 -7.67 0.37
C VAL A 26 -4.39 -7.51 1.77
N GLN A 27 -4.47 -8.58 2.57
CA GLN A 27 -3.81 -8.62 3.86
C GLN A 27 -2.33 -8.40 3.54
N SER A 28 -1.77 -7.29 4.02
CA SER A 28 -0.34 -7.03 3.93
C SER A 28 0.35 -8.18 4.65
N GLN A 29 0.76 -9.21 3.89
CA GLN A 29 1.60 -10.25 4.41
C GLN A 29 2.85 -9.53 4.92
N GLN A 30 3.11 -9.64 6.23
CA GLN A 30 4.33 -9.12 6.81
C GLN A 30 5.46 -9.85 6.10
N VAL A 31 6.10 -9.15 5.16
CA VAL A 31 7.22 -9.67 4.39
C VAL A 31 8.32 -9.95 5.41
N GLN A 32 8.57 -11.23 5.66
CA GLN A 32 9.71 -11.65 6.44
C GLN A 32 10.95 -11.37 5.58
N THR A 33 11.60 -10.24 5.85
CA THR A 33 12.93 -9.97 5.33
C THR A 33 13.90 -10.93 5.98
N ASN A 34 14.91 -11.42 5.25
CA ASN A 34 16.02 -12.22 5.78
C ASN A 34 16.87 -11.39 6.77
N ILE A 35 16.32 -11.10 7.95
CA ILE A 35 17.05 -10.53 9.07
C ILE A 35 17.63 -11.73 9.80
N ASP A 36 18.91 -11.97 9.56
CA ASP A 36 19.64 -13.02 10.25
C ASP A 36 19.79 -12.67 11.73
N ARG A 37 19.34 -13.58 12.59
CA ARG A 37 19.46 -13.44 14.05
C ARG A 37 20.43 -14.46 14.65
N GLN A 38 20.93 -15.41 13.85
CA GLN A 38 21.62 -16.61 14.38
C GLN A 38 23.08 -16.67 13.98
N ASP A 39 23.46 -16.30 12.75
CA ASP A 39 24.82 -16.56 12.24
C ASP A 39 25.70 -15.30 12.05
N LYS A 40 25.14 -14.10 12.31
CA LYS A 40 25.80 -12.79 12.10
C LYS A 40 26.27 -12.53 10.65
N MET A 41 25.85 -13.33 9.67
CA MET A 41 26.16 -13.18 8.25
C MET A 41 25.10 -12.38 7.49
N GLY A 42 23.96 -12.07 8.12
CA GLY A 42 22.94 -11.16 7.60
C GLY A 42 23.36 -9.69 7.57
N LEU A 43 22.61 -8.85 6.85
CA LEU A 43 22.76 -7.39 6.89
C LEU A 43 22.77 -6.96 8.36
N ALA A 44 23.95 -6.54 8.84
CA ALA A 44 24.08 -5.98 10.17
C ALA A 44 23.01 -4.90 10.32
N PRO A 45 22.33 -4.78 11.49
CA PRO A 45 21.37 -3.72 11.71
C PRO A 45 22.11 -2.38 11.58
N GLY A 46 22.10 -1.84 10.36
CA GLY A 46 22.79 -0.60 10.04
C GLY A 46 22.20 0.51 10.89
N LYS A 47 23.03 1.52 11.20
CA LYS A 47 22.52 2.76 11.79
C LYS A 47 21.40 3.25 10.88
N LYS A 48 20.19 3.45 11.44
CA LYS A 48 19.04 3.94 10.67
C LYS A 48 19.43 5.28 10.04
N LYS A 49 19.58 5.31 8.73
CA LYS A 49 19.79 6.56 7.99
C LYS A 49 18.52 7.38 8.09
N ILE A 50 18.67 8.71 8.18
CA ILE A 50 17.53 9.61 8.17
C ILE A 50 16.83 9.56 6.82
N GLY A 51 15.53 9.30 6.84
CA GLY A 51 14.70 9.23 5.65
C GLY A 51 14.48 10.62 5.05
N ARG A 52 14.38 10.68 3.73
CA ARG A 52 14.14 11.92 2.97
C ARG A 52 12.88 12.68 3.43
N ASN A 53 11.86 11.95 3.90
CA ASN A 53 10.60 12.52 4.39
C ASN A 53 10.55 12.73 5.91
N ASP A 54 11.55 12.25 6.65
CA ASP A 54 11.60 12.39 8.12
C ASP A 54 11.84 13.86 8.51
N PRO A 55 11.44 14.27 9.74
CA PRO A 55 11.79 15.58 10.28
C PRO A 55 13.30 15.84 10.21
N CYS A 56 13.69 17.03 9.76
CA CYS A 56 15.10 17.38 9.60
C CYS A 56 15.79 17.48 10.98
N PRO A 57 17.01 16.93 11.15
CA PRO A 57 17.67 16.88 12.46
C PRO A 57 18.16 18.26 12.94
N CYS A 58 18.16 19.28 12.08
CA CYS A 58 18.44 20.66 12.50
C CYS A 58 17.29 21.33 13.28
N GLY A 59 16.14 20.67 13.40
CA GLY A 59 14.98 21.19 14.16
C GLY A 59 14.18 22.27 13.44
N ALA A 60 14.45 22.55 12.16
CA ALA A 60 13.73 23.58 11.42
C ALA A 60 12.22 23.25 11.32
N THR A 61 11.39 24.25 11.57
CA THR A 61 9.94 24.21 11.40
C THR A 61 9.49 25.09 10.24
N LYS A 62 8.30 24.82 9.73
CA LYS A 62 7.60 25.67 8.79
C LYS A 62 6.83 26.79 9.54
N PRO A 63 6.28 27.80 8.83
CA PRO A 63 5.43 28.82 9.44
C PRO A 63 4.17 28.26 10.13
N ASP A 64 3.70 27.09 9.68
CA ASP A 64 2.59 26.34 10.28
C ASP A 64 2.97 25.62 11.59
N GLY A 65 4.23 25.72 12.04
CA GLY A 65 4.77 25.05 13.23
C GLY A 65 5.17 23.59 13.04
N THR A 66 4.89 22.98 11.89
CA THR A 66 5.24 21.57 11.64
C THR A 66 6.72 21.39 11.32
N PRO A 67 7.35 20.23 11.63
CA PRO A 67 8.74 19.99 11.30
C PRO A 67 8.97 19.98 9.80
N LYS A 68 10.06 20.62 9.36
CA LYS A 68 10.46 20.61 7.96
C LYS A 68 11.02 19.22 7.63
N LYS A 69 10.50 18.59 6.57
CA LYS A 69 11.04 17.32 6.06
C LYS A 69 12.49 17.49 5.62
N TYR A 70 13.33 16.49 5.84
CA TYR A 70 14.76 16.52 5.52
C TYR A 70 15.03 16.95 4.07
N LYS A 71 14.23 16.47 3.11
CA LYS A 71 14.29 16.84 1.68
C LYS A 71 14.05 18.31 1.33
N HIS A 72 13.47 19.07 2.24
CA HIS A 72 13.17 20.50 2.07
C HIS A 72 14.02 21.37 3.00
N CYS A 73 15.08 20.79 3.57
CA CYS A 73 15.96 21.46 4.51
C CYS A 73 17.43 21.10 4.23
N CYS A 74 18.06 20.24 5.04
CA CYS A 74 19.50 19.95 4.95
C CYS A 74 19.91 18.84 3.97
N TYR A 75 18.98 18.25 3.21
CA TYR A 75 19.30 17.24 2.20
C TYR A 75 20.22 17.84 1.10
N PRO A 76 21.30 17.16 0.64
CA PRO A 76 21.72 15.79 0.92
C PRO A 76 22.93 15.66 1.88
N LYS A 77 23.04 16.46 2.94
CA LYS A 77 24.25 16.47 3.80
C LYS A 77 24.61 15.13 4.47
N TYR A 78 23.68 14.18 4.61
CA TYR A 78 23.84 12.89 5.31
C TYR A 78 23.56 11.65 4.42
N GLY A 79 23.84 11.74 3.11
CA GLY A 79 23.66 10.63 2.15
C GLY A 79 24.62 9.45 2.36
#